data_AF-A0ABD3B9F8-F1
#
_entry.id   AF-A0ABD3B9F8-F1
#
_cell.length_a   1.000
_cell.length_b   1.000
_cell.length_c   1.000
_cell.angle_alpha   90.00
_cell.angle_beta   90.00
_cell.angle_gamma   90.00
#
_symmetry.space_group_name_H-M   'P 1'
#
loop_
_entity.id
_entity.type
_entity.pdbx_description
1 polymer ?
#
loop_
_entity_poly.entity_id
_entity_poly.type
_entity_poly.pdbx_seq_one_letter_code
_entity_poly.pdbx_strand_id
1 'polypeptide(L)'
;MAPALPSILETAFKKETVGLVTREEYVEKRVNIKNKFEEEEKEKLLKLQQEEEELQLQKLKKRKIKADPRLSFADDFEVDNEEEDEENKNEEPDRLRSRKFGKLGKDPTVETSFLPDRFVEAYSYSEREAEEQAERERLRKLWLLEQAEIKNEPLQITYSYWDGTGHRRTIQVRKGDAIGEFLRAVQQQLAPEFREVRTTSVENLLYVKEDLIIPHVRPS
;
A
#
# COMPACT_ATOMS: atom_id res chain seq x y z
N MET A 1 5.64 18.89 1.76
CA MET A 1 5.92 17.49 1.35
C MET A 1 5.25 16.59 2.39
N ALA A 2 4.08 16.04 2.09
CA ALA A 2 3.37 15.18 3.04
C ALA A 2 4.14 13.86 3.21
N PRO A 3 4.33 13.34 4.44
CA PRO A 3 5.02 12.08 4.63
C PRO A 3 4.24 10.93 3.99
N ALA A 4 4.93 10.05 3.27
CA ALA A 4 4.32 8.88 2.64
C ALA A 4 3.68 7.96 3.70
N LEU A 5 2.50 7.41 3.40
CA LEU A 5 1.76 6.47 4.25
C LEU A 5 2.61 5.37 4.94
N PRO A 6 3.56 4.69 4.26
CA PRO A 6 4.41 3.69 4.92
C PRO A 6 5.29 4.27 6.03
N SER A 7 5.73 5.53 5.90
CA SER A 7 6.54 6.22 6.91
C SER A 7 5.71 6.58 8.16
N ILE A 8 4.44 6.95 7.96
CA ILE A 8 3.50 7.24 9.05
C ILE A 8 3.17 5.96 9.82
N LEU A 9 2.91 4.86 9.12
CA LEU A 9 2.64 3.56 9.75
C LEU A 9 3.86 3.05 10.54
N GLU A 10 5.07 3.16 9.99
CA GLU A 10 6.28 2.76 10.70
C GLU A 10 6.56 3.61 11.94
N THR A 11 6.30 4.92 11.87
CA THR A 11 6.51 5.81 13.02
C THR A 11 5.48 5.59 14.11
N ALA A 12 4.22 5.35 13.77
CA ALA A 12 3.17 4.97 14.72
C ALA A 12 3.48 3.62 15.39
N PHE A 13 3.88 2.63 14.58
CA PHE A 13 4.25 1.31 15.08
C PHE A 13 5.46 1.34 16.00
N LYS A 14 6.54 2.03 15.61
CA LYS A 14 7.74 2.18 16.46
C LYS A 14 7.42 2.81 17.80
N LYS A 15 6.53 3.82 17.86
CA LYS A 15 6.10 4.47 19.11
C LYS A 15 5.31 3.53 20.02
N GLU A 16 4.46 2.68 19.45
CA GLU A 16 3.63 1.73 20.22
C GLU A 16 4.42 0.49 20.69
N THR A 17 5.55 0.19 20.03
CA THR A 17 6.46 -0.91 20.37
C THR A 17 7.71 -0.47 21.11
N VAL A 18 7.78 0.75 21.67
CA VAL A 18 8.91 1.15 22.54
C VAL A 18 8.78 0.46 23.90
N GLY A 19 9.72 -0.42 24.24
CA GLY A 19 9.77 -1.12 25.53
C GLY A 19 9.91 -2.63 25.39
N LEU A 20 9.84 -3.35 26.51
CA LEU A 20 9.81 -4.82 26.52
C LEU A 20 8.40 -5.28 26.14
N VAL A 21 8.26 -5.85 24.95
CA VAL A 21 6.97 -6.30 24.37
C VAL A 21 7.13 -7.75 23.97
N THR A 22 6.12 -8.58 24.26
CA THR A 22 6.16 -9.99 23.86
C THR A 22 5.98 -10.14 22.35
N ARG A 23 6.40 -11.28 21.79
CA ARG A 23 6.30 -11.52 20.33
C ARG A 23 4.85 -11.45 19.84
N GLU A 24 3.91 -11.92 20.66
CA GLU A 24 2.47 -11.92 20.36
C GLU A 24 1.94 -10.48 20.31
N GLU A 25 2.22 -9.69 21.33
CA GLU A 25 1.86 -8.27 21.40
C GLU A 25 2.44 -7.46 20.23
N TYR A 26 3.65 -7.76 19.77
CA TYR A 26 4.27 -7.07 18.62
C TYR A 26 3.53 -7.35 17.31
N VAL A 27 3.09 -8.59 17.10
CA VAL A 27 2.33 -9.00 15.90
C VAL A 27 0.93 -8.37 15.94
N GLU A 28 0.26 -8.39 17.09
CA GLU A 28 -1.06 -7.79 17.28
C GLU A 28 -1.03 -6.27 17.07
N LYS A 29 -0.06 -5.57 17.67
CA LYS A 29 0.11 -4.11 17.48
C LYS A 29 0.35 -3.76 16.00
N ARG A 30 1.09 -4.59 15.27
CA ARG A 30 1.36 -4.36 13.84
C ARG A 30 0.10 -4.49 12.99
N VAL A 31 -0.76 -5.45 13.31
CA VAL A 31 -2.03 -5.67 12.60
C VAL A 31 -3.03 -4.59 12.98
N ASN A 32 -3.14 -4.24 14.26
CA ASN A 32 -4.06 -3.20 14.74
C ASN A 32 -3.76 -1.84 14.14
N ILE A 33 -2.49 -1.44 14.04
CA ILE A 33 -2.13 -0.14 13.43
C ILE A 33 -2.46 -0.10 11.95
N LYS A 34 -2.26 -1.21 11.22
CA LYS A 34 -2.67 -1.30 9.82
C LYS A 34 -4.18 -1.20 9.65
N ASN A 35 -4.94 -1.95 10.45
CA ASN A 35 -6.40 -1.97 10.38
C ASN A 35 -7.00 -0.61 10.73
N LYS A 36 -6.50 0.05 11.79
CA LYS A 36 -6.95 1.41 12.19
C LYS A 36 -6.75 2.41 11.06
N PHE A 37 -5.60 2.36 10.39
CA PHE A 37 -5.30 3.29 9.31
C PHE A 37 -6.18 3.03 8.07
N GLU A 38 -6.43 1.76 7.76
CA GLU A 38 -7.33 1.36 6.67
C GLU A 38 -8.79 1.75 6.96
N GLU A 39 -9.23 1.65 8.21
CA GLU A 39 -10.56 2.07 8.66
C GLU A 39 -10.72 3.59 8.61
N GLU A 40 -9.73 4.35 9.09
CA GLU A 40 -9.71 5.82 8.98
C GLU A 40 -9.73 6.29 7.51
N GLU A 41 -9.09 5.56 6.60
CA GLU A 41 -9.11 5.86 5.17
C GLU A 41 -10.50 5.60 4.56
N LYS A 42 -11.13 4.48 4.93
CA LYS A 42 -12.50 4.15 4.52
C LYS A 42 -13.51 5.17 5.05
N GLU A 43 -13.38 5.61 6.30
CA GLU A 43 -14.26 6.64 6.87
C GLU A 43 -14.10 7.99 6.17
N LYS A 44 -12.87 8.39 5.84
CA LYS A 44 -12.61 9.63 5.08
C LYS A 44 -13.25 9.57 3.69
N LEU A 45 -13.15 8.43 3.00
CA LEU A 45 -13.80 8.22 1.71
C LEU A 45 -15.32 8.29 1.81
N LEU A 46 -15.90 7.67 2.83
CA LEU A 46 -17.35 7.68 3.05
C LEU A 46 -17.86 9.09 3.36
N LYS A 47 -17.13 9.85 4.19
CA LYS A 47 -17.46 11.25 4.49
C LYS A 47 -17.40 12.16 3.26
N LEU A 48 -16.40 11.96 2.39
CA LEU A 48 -16.30 12.69 1.12
C LEU A 48 -17.48 12.36 0.19
N GLN A 49 -17.94 11.11 0.16
CA GLN A 49 -19.13 10.72 -0.60
C GLN A 49 -20.39 11.39 -0.07
N GLN A 50 -20.59 11.42 1.24
CA GLN A 50 -21.75 12.08 1.87
C GLN A 50 -21.76 13.59 1.61
N GLU A 51 -20.61 14.26 1.71
CA GLU A 51 -20.48 15.68 1.42
C GLU A 51 -20.78 15.99 -0.06
N GLU A 52 -20.36 15.10 -0.97
CA GLU A 52 -20.66 15.22 -2.39
C GLU A 52 -22.16 15.05 -2.69
N GLU A 53 -22.83 14.08 -2.06
CA GLU A 53 -24.27 13.89 -2.16
C GLU A 53 -25.06 15.09 -1.61
N GLU A 54 -24.63 15.66 -0.48
CA GLU A 54 -25.27 16.82 0.12
C GLU A 54 -25.13 18.07 -0.78
N LEU A 55 -23.94 18.28 -1.35
CA LEU A 55 -23.69 19.33 -2.34
C LEU A 55 -24.58 19.16 -3.59
N GLN A 56 -24.81 17.93 -4.05
CA GLN A 56 -25.72 17.66 -5.16
C GLN A 56 -27.17 18.00 -4.79
N LEU A 57 -27.64 17.63 -3.61
CA LEU A 57 -28.98 17.97 -3.12
C LEU A 57 -29.18 19.49 -2.97
N GLN A 58 -28.18 20.21 -2.47
CA GLN A 58 -28.22 21.67 -2.38
C GLN A 58 -28.29 22.32 -3.77
N LYS A 59 -27.52 21.82 -4.75
CA LYS A 59 -27.60 22.29 -6.15
C LYS A 59 -28.99 22.06 -6.75
N LEU A 60 -29.64 20.93 -6.44
CA LEU A 60 -31.00 20.64 -6.89
C LEU A 60 -32.04 21.56 -6.23
N LYS A 61 -31.91 21.86 -4.93
CA LYS A 61 -32.79 22.81 -4.22
C LYS A 61 -32.67 24.25 -4.77
N LYS A 62 -31.46 24.72 -5.05
CA LYS A 62 -31.22 26.05 -5.65
C LYS A 62 -31.82 26.20 -7.06
N ARG A 63 -31.94 25.10 -7.81
CA ARG A 63 -32.61 25.09 -9.13
C ARG A 63 -34.13 25.17 -9.02
N LYS A 64 -34.73 24.68 -7.93
CA LYS A 64 -36.17 24.79 -7.67
C LYS A 64 -36.60 26.20 -7.27
N ILE A 65 -35.75 26.95 -6.55
CA ILE A 65 -36.03 28.33 -6.13
C ILE A 65 -35.93 29.33 -7.31
N LYS A 66 -35.12 29.03 -8.33
CA LYS A 66 -35.02 29.86 -9.55
C LYS A 66 -36.16 29.66 -10.57
N ALA A 67 -37.18 28.87 -10.23
CA ALA A 67 -38.31 28.57 -11.12
C ALA A 67 -39.52 29.51 -10.94
N ASP A 68 -39.46 30.52 -10.07
CA ASP A 68 -40.40 31.66 -10.05
C ASP A 68 -39.75 32.90 -10.69
N PRO A 69 -40.06 33.22 -11.96
CA PRO A 69 -39.55 34.42 -12.61
C PRO A 69 -40.62 35.52 -12.57
N ARG A 70 -40.70 36.28 -11.46
CA ARG A 70 -41.31 37.61 -11.52
C ARG A 70 -40.29 38.57 -12.14
N LEU A 71 -40.46 38.80 -13.44
CA LEU A 71 -39.68 39.71 -14.28
C LEU A 71 -39.62 41.13 -13.69
N SER A 72 -38.43 41.74 -13.71
CA SER A 72 -38.16 43.14 -13.37
C SER A 72 -38.12 44.05 -14.60
N PHE A 73 -39.17 44.00 -15.45
CA PHE A 73 -39.35 44.88 -16.61
C PHE A 73 -40.85 45.04 -16.91
N ALA A 74 -41.53 45.89 -16.15
CA ALA A 74 -42.82 46.47 -16.54
C ALA A 74 -42.89 47.87 -15.90
N ASP A 75 -42.62 48.86 -16.74
CA ASP A 75 -42.71 50.29 -16.47
C ASP A 75 -44.16 50.75 -16.70
N ASP A 76 -44.63 51.59 -15.77
CA ASP A 76 -45.67 52.62 -15.91
C ASP A 76 -47.09 52.23 -16.36
N PHE A 77 -48.04 52.13 -15.40
CA PHE A 77 -49.28 52.93 -15.37
C PHE A 77 -50.08 52.72 -14.07
N GLU A 78 -50.17 53.80 -13.29
CA GLU A 78 -51.28 54.27 -12.45
C GLU A 78 -51.89 53.48 -11.27
N VAL A 79 -51.77 54.13 -10.09
CA VAL A 79 -52.84 54.53 -9.15
C VAL A 79 -53.55 53.44 -8.33
N ASP A 80 -53.09 53.38 -7.08
CA ASP A 80 -53.87 53.45 -5.83
C ASP A 80 -54.69 52.25 -5.32
N ASN A 81 -54.49 52.08 -4.02
CA ASN A 81 -55.40 51.58 -2.98
C ASN A 81 -55.50 50.08 -2.63
N GLU A 82 -54.87 49.78 -1.49
CA GLU A 82 -55.37 49.07 -0.29
C GLU A 82 -56.23 47.79 -0.40
N GLU A 83 -55.67 46.76 0.28
CA GLU A 83 -56.30 45.87 1.27
C GLU A 83 -57.17 44.65 0.86
N GLU A 84 -56.83 43.56 1.58
CA GLU A 84 -57.66 42.44 2.06
C GLU A 84 -58.10 41.28 1.14
N ASP A 85 -57.60 40.10 1.55
CA ASP A 85 -58.31 38.85 1.87
C ASP A 85 -58.96 37.90 0.83
N GLU A 86 -58.77 36.62 1.17
CA GLU A 86 -59.60 35.42 1.00
C GLU A 86 -59.75 34.64 -0.35
N GLU A 87 -59.42 33.35 -0.22
CA GLU A 87 -60.11 32.14 -0.72
C GLU A 87 -60.24 31.77 -2.24
N ASN A 88 -59.60 30.63 -2.57
CA ASN A 88 -60.21 29.40 -3.12
C ASN A 88 -60.70 29.33 -4.60
N LYS A 89 -60.06 28.46 -5.43
CA LYS A 89 -60.65 27.29 -6.16
C LYS A 89 -59.91 26.85 -7.46
N ASN A 90 -59.67 25.53 -7.51
CA ASN A 90 -59.84 24.53 -8.59
C ASN A 90 -59.02 24.47 -9.92
N GLU A 91 -58.50 23.24 -10.14
CA GLU A 91 -58.51 22.37 -11.37
C GLU A 91 -57.83 22.87 -12.67
N GLU A 92 -57.13 22.12 -13.53
CA GLU A 92 -56.60 20.74 -13.70
C GLU A 92 -55.54 20.85 -14.86
N PRO A 93 -54.81 19.78 -15.26
CA PRO A 93 -53.44 19.83 -15.78
C PRO A 93 -53.34 19.83 -17.31
N ASP A 94 -52.24 20.39 -17.86
CA ASP A 94 -51.82 20.02 -19.22
C ASP A 94 -50.37 19.54 -19.26
N ARG A 95 -50.23 18.29 -19.67
CA ARG A 95 -48.98 17.58 -19.89
C ARG A 95 -48.43 18.05 -21.22
N LEU A 96 -47.20 18.58 -21.29
CA LEU A 96 -46.29 18.35 -22.43
C LEU A 96 -44.89 18.97 -22.21
N ARG A 97 -43.88 18.14 -22.52
CA ARG A 97 -42.45 18.44 -22.76
C ARG A 97 -41.48 18.32 -21.57
N SER A 98 -41.24 17.07 -21.18
CA SER A 98 -39.93 16.63 -20.66
C SER A 98 -38.84 16.89 -21.72
N ARG A 99 -38.27 18.11 -21.72
CA ARG A 99 -36.95 18.33 -22.30
C ARG A 99 -35.93 17.93 -21.25
N LYS A 100 -35.50 16.68 -21.33
CA LYS A 100 -34.25 16.22 -20.72
C LYS A 100 -33.17 17.21 -21.15
N PHE A 101 -32.74 18.10 -20.23
CA PHE A 101 -31.53 18.87 -20.45
C PHE A 101 -30.41 17.85 -20.53
N GLY A 102 -29.95 17.60 -21.76
CA GLY A 102 -28.76 16.83 -22.03
C GLY A 102 -27.64 17.36 -21.16
N LYS A 103 -26.81 16.43 -20.67
CA LYS A 103 -25.49 16.76 -20.12
C LYS A 103 -24.91 17.84 -21.02
N LEU A 104 -24.75 19.05 -20.47
CA LEU A 104 -23.96 20.11 -21.10
C LEU A 104 -22.54 19.56 -21.13
N GLY A 105 -22.26 18.72 -22.12
CA GLY A 105 -20.93 18.25 -22.45
C GLY A 105 -20.19 19.45 -23.02
N LYS A 106 -18.96 19.63 -22.56
CA LYS A 106 -17.99 20.47 -23.26
C LYS A 106 -17.92 19.96 -24.71
N ASP A 107 -17.74 20.85 -25.68
CA ASP A 107 -17.66 20.47 -27.09
C ASP A 107 -16.66 19.31 -27.29
N PRO A 108 -17.07 18.18 -27.88
CA PRO A 108 -16.22 16.97 -27.97
C PRO A 108 -15.04 17.14 -28.92
N THR A 109 -14.97 18.25 -29.65
CA THR A 109 -13.89 18.63 -30.56
C THR A 109 -12.84 19.51 -29.90
N VAL A 110 -13.05 19.93 -28.65
CA VAL A 110 -12.13 20.79 -27.91
C VAL A 110 -11.25 19.92 -27.02
N GLU A 111 -9.93 20.08 -27.16
CA GLU A 111 -8.93 19.33 -26.39
C GLU A 111 -8.96 19.79 -24.93
N THR A 112 -9.76 19.13 -24.09
CA THR A 112 -9.94 19.47 -22.66
C THR A 112 -8.91 18.81 -21.75
N SER A 113 -7.77 18.37 -22.29
CA SER A 113 -6.67 17.74 -21.52
C SER A 113 -6.05 18.68 -20.46
N PHE A 114 -6.30 19.99 -20.57
CA PHE A 114 -5.87 21.02 -19.62
C PHE A 114 -6.90 21.31 -18.50
N LEU A 115 -8.10 20.72 -18.55
CA LEU A 115 -9.11 20.89 -17.51
C LEU A 115 -9.01 19.76 -16.47
N PRO A 116 -8.93 20.06 -15.17
CA PRO A 116 -8.91 19.06 -14.09
C PRO A 116 -10.28 18.40 -13.93
N ASP A 117 -10.63 17.51 -14.88
CA ASP A 117 -11.79 16.65 -14.75
C ASP A 117 -11.44 15.50 -13.81
N ARG A 118 -12.06 15.50 -12.61
CA ARG A 118 -11.86 14.56 -11.49
C ARG A 118 -11.77 13.08 -11.90
N PHE A 119 -12.48 12.68 -12.96
CA PHE A 119 -12.50 11.31 -13.49
C PHE A 119 -11.26 10.99 -14.34
N VAL A 120 -10.78 11.96 -15.14
CA VAL A 120 -9.57 11.83 -15.97
C VAL A 120 -8.33 11.89 -15.08
N GLU A 121 -8.35 12.74 -14.05
CA GLU A 121 -7.29 12.80 -13.04
C GLU A 121 -7.18 11.49 -12.24
N ALA A 122 -8.28 10.93 -11.76
CA ALA A 122 -8.26 9.65 -11.03
C ALA A 122 -7.73 8.49 -11.89
N TYR A 123 -8.09 8.45 -13.18
CA TYR A 123 -7.58 7.44 -14.11
C TYR A 123 -6.08 7.63 -14.40
N SER A 124 -5.64 8.87 -14.70
CA SER A 124 -4.23 9.18 -14.94
C SER A 124 -3.35 8.98 -13.71
N TYR A 125 -3.88 9.25 -12.51
CA TYR A 125 -3.21 9.01 -11.24
C TYR A 125 -3.06 7.49 -10.99
N SER A 126 -4.13 6.72 -11.19
CA SER A 126 -4.07 5.26 -11.10
C SER A 126 -3.14 4.63 -12.14
N GLU A 127 -3.08 5.18 -13.36
CA GLU A 127 -2.21 4.70 -14.43
C GLU A 127 -0.73 4.97 -14.08
N ARG A 128 -0.42 6.18 -13.62
CA ARG A 128 0.92 6.55 -13.13
C ARG A 128 1.36 5.75 -11.92
N GLU A 129 0.47 5.54 -10.94
CA GLU A 129 0.77 4.69 -9.80
C GLU A 129 0.99 3.23 -10.21
N ALA A 130 0.21 2.72 -11.18
CA ALA A 130 0.41 1.39 -11.72
C ALA A 130 1.75 1.25 -12.45
N GLU A 131 2.17 2.27 -13.21
CA GLU A 131 3.49 2.33 -13.84
C GLU A 131 4.62 2.34 -12.80
N GLU A 132 4.53 3.20 -11.77
CA GLU A 132 5.51 3.25 -10.68
C GLU A 132 5.58 1.92 -9.90
N GLN A 133 4.44 1.27 -9.67
CA GLN A 133 4.38 -0.05 -9.04
C GLN A 133 5.00 -1.12 -9.94
N ALA A 134 4.70 -1.12 -11.24
CA ALA A 134 5.27 -2.06 -12.19
C ALA A 134 6.80 -1.92 -12.26
N GLU A 135 7.32 -0.69 -12.22
CA GLU A 135 8.76 -0.45 -12.20
C GLU A 135 9.41 -0.92 -10.88
N ARG A 136 8.78 -0.67 -9.73
CA ARG A 136 9.23 -1.20 -8.44
C ARG A 136 9.24 -2.73 -8.41
N GLU A 137 8.21 -3.37 -8.93
CA GLU A 137 8.14 -4.82 -9.01
C GLU A 137 9.21 -5.38 -9.94
N ARG A 138 9.46 -4.73 -11.08
CA ARG A 138 10.53 -5.09 -12.00
C ARG A 138 11.89 -5.02 -11.31
N LEU A 139 12.19 -3.90 -10.64
CA LEU A 139 13.45 -3.74 -9.90
C LEU A 139 13.59 -4.77 -8.78
N ARG A 140 12.52 -5.06 -8.05
CA ARG A 140 12.51 -6.10 -7.02
C ARG A 140 12.82 -7.48 -7.60
N LYS A 141 12.26 -7.83 -8.75
CA LYS A 141 12.53 -9.10 -9.45
C LYS A 141 13.99 -9.18 -9.89
N LEU A 142 14.51 -8.12 -10.51
CA LEU A 142 15.92 -8.04 -10.92
C LEU A 142 16.86 -8.22 -9.71
N TRP A 143 16.60 -7.50 -8.62
CA TRP A 143 17.39 -7.62 -7.40
C TRP A 143 17.34 -9.03 -6.81
N LEU A 144 16.17 -9.69 -6.79
CA LEU A 144 16.06 -11.07 -6.31
C LEU A 144 16.84 -12.05 -7.18
N LEU A 145 16.83 -11.87 -8.50
CA LEU A 145 17.61 -12.70 -9.42
C LEU A 145 19.11 -12.50 -9.20
N GLU A 146 19.57 -11.26 -9.10
CA GLU A 146 20.97 -10.93 -8.83
C GLU A 146 21.42 -11.49 -7.47
N GLN A 147 20.59 -11.36 -6.43
CA GLN A 147 20.87 -11.96 -5.13
C GLN A 147 20.92 -13.49 -5.19
N ALA A 148 20.04 -14.12 -5.98
CA ALA A 148 20.05 -15.57 -6.15
C ALA A 148 21.31 -16.03 -6.91
N GLU A 149 21.77 -15.26 -7.89
CA GLU A 149 23.00 -15.54 -8.63
C GLU A 149 24.23 -15.43 -7.72
N ILE A 150 24.38 -14.31 -7.01
CA ILE A 150 25.49 -14.10 -6.04
C ILE A 150 25.51 -15.20 -4.98
N LYS A 151 24.34 -15.64 -4.49
CA LYS A 151 24.26 -16.72 -3.50
C LYS A 151 24.63 -18.09 -4.08
N ASN A 152 24.40 -18.31 -5.37
CA ASN A 152 24.71 -19.57 -6.03
C ASN A 152 26.15 -19.67 -6.53
N GLU A 153 26.92 -18.57 -6.50
CA GLU A 153 28.34 -18.59 -6.85
C GLU A 153 29.09 -19.66 -6.03
N PRO A 154 29.82 -20.57 -6.71
CA PRO A 154 30.63 -21.57 -6.03
C PRO A 154 31.83 -20.91 -5.37
N LEU A 155 31.99 -21.14 -4.08
CA LEU A 155 33.06 -20.66 -3.22
C LEU A 155 33.91 -21.84 -2.76
N GLN A 156 35.22 -21.75 -3.01
CA GLN A 156 36.17 -22.71 -2.49
C GLN A 156 36.68 -22.23 -1.12
N ILE A 157 36.37 -22.98 -0.07
CA ILE A 157 36.78 -22.68 1.30
C ILE A 157 37.89 -23.65 1.71
N THR A 158 39.00 -23.08 2.17
CA THR A 158 40.05 -23.85 2.84
C THR A 158 39.81 -23.79 4.34
N TYR A 159 39.66 -24.94 4.98
CA TYR A 159 39.41 -25.05 6.41
C TYR A 159 40.44 -25.96 7.06
N SER A 160 40.52 -25.91 8.39
CA SER A 160 41.28 -26.88 9.18
C SER A 160 40.34 -27.56 10.15
N TYR A 161 40.30 -28.89 10.10
CA TYR A 161 39.72 -29.69 11.18
C TYR A 161 40.74 -29.81 12.31
N TRP A 162 40.28 -29.85 13.55
CA TRP A 162 41.12 -29.91 14.74
C TRP A 162 40.60 -30.98 15.70
N ASP A 163 41.39 -32.02 15.90
CA ASP A 163 41.17 -33.13 16.83
C ASP A 163 42.30 -33.24 17.88
N GLY A 164 43.12 -32.19 17.98
CA GLY A 164 44.42 -32.20 18.66
C GLY A 164 45.58 -32.08 17.66
N THR A 165 45.35 -32.41 16.38
CA THR A 165 46.24 -32.10 15.26
C THR A 165 45.48 -31.32 14.18
N GLY A 166 46.18 -30.42 13.47
CA GLY A 166 45.57 -29.60 12.42
C GLY A 166 45.49 -30.33 11.08
N HIS A 167 44.27 -30.58 10.60
CA HIS A 167 44.00 -31.20 9.30
C HIS A 167 43.43 -30.19 8.30
N ARG A 168 44.32 -29.59 7.50
CA ARG A 168 43.92 -28.62 6.46
C ARG A 168 43.31 -29.34 5.26
N ARG A 169 42.12 -28.89 4.86
CA ARG A 169 41.33 -29.44 3.75
C ARG A 169 40.69 -28.30 2.97
N THR A 170 40.24 -28.63 1.76
CA THR A 170 39.50 -27.70 0.91
C THR A 170 38.18 -28.32 0.51
N ILE A 171 37.13 -27.51 0.50
CA ILE A 171 35.78 -27.91 0.10
C ILE A 171 35.17 -26.81 -0.78
N GLN A 172 34.30 -27.22 -1.69
CA GLN A 172 33.55 -26.31 -2.56
C GLN A 172 32.11 -26.26 -2.07
N VAL A 173 31.64 -25.07 -1.70
CA VAL A 173 30.27 -24.79 -1.22
C VAL A 173 29.73 -23.57 -1.95
N ARG A 174 28.44 -23.26 -1.86
CA ARG A 174 27.88 -22.02 -2.43
C ARG A 174 27.89 -20.92 -1.38
N LYS A 175 27.99 -19.67 -1.82
CA LYS A 175 28.01 -18.50 -0.93
C LYS A 175 26.74 -18.35 -0.08
N GLY A 176 25.61 -18.82 -0.60
CA GLY A 176 24.31 -18.80 0.07
C GLY A 176 24.05 -19.97 1.02
N ASP A 177 24.92 -20.98 1.05
CA ASP A 177 24.73 -22.16 1.90
C ASP A 177 24.86 -21.77 3.38
N ALA A 178 24.04 -22.39 4.23
CA ALA A 178 24.13 -22.14 5.66
C ALA A 178 25.41 -22.78 6.24
N ILE A 179 25.94 -22.21 7.32
CA ILE A 179 27.13 -22.78 7.99
C ILE A 179 26.88 -24.22 8.45
N GLY A 180 25.65 -24.55 8.86
CA GLY A 180 25.27 -25.93 9.17
C GLY A 180 25.36 -26.89 7.98
N GLU A 181 25.07 -26.43 6.76
CA GLU A 181 25.24 -27.22 5.54
C GLU A 181 26.72 -27.39 5.19
N PHE A 182 27.53 -26.35 5.36
CA PHE A 182 28.99 -26.43 5.26
C PHE A 182 29.57 -27.47 6.23
N LEU A 183 29.20 -27.42 7.51
CA LEU A 183 29.68 -28.38 8.51
C LEU A 183 29.21 -29.81 8.21
N ARG A 184 28.00 -29.99 7.68
CA ARG A 184 27.52 -31.30 7.21
C ARG A 184 28.35 -31.83 6.04
N ALA A 185 28.69 -30.97 5.07
CA ALA A 185 29.52 -31.34 3.94
C ALA A 185 30.95 -31.69 4.38
N VAL A 186 31.51 -30.93 5.33
CA VAL A 186 32.80 -31.23 5.98
C VAL A 186 32.76 -32.58 6.71
N GLN A 187 31.69 -32.84 7.47
CA GLN A 187 31.50 -34.11 8.17
C GLN A 187 31.51 -35.30 7.18
N GLN A 188 30.80 -35.19 6.06
CA GLN A 188 30.76 -36.24 5.03
C GLN A 188 32.13 -36.45 4.37
N GLN A 189 32.88 -35.38 4.13
CA GLN A 189 34.23 -35.46 3.57
C GLN A 189 35.22 -36.15 4.52
N LEU A 190 35.07 -35.94 5.83
CA LEU A 190 35.97 -36.47 6.86
C LEU A 190 35.55 -37.83 7.43
N ALA A 191 34.28 -38.22 7.30
CA ALA A 191 33.73 -39.49 7.82
C ALA A 191 34.45 -40.78 7.37
N PRO A 192 35.12 -40.84 6.21
CA PRO A 192 35.95 -42.00 5.83
C PRO A 192 37.28 -42.08 6.58
N GLU A 193 37.83 -40.94 6.98
CA GLU A 193 39.19 -40.81 7.52
C GLU A 193 39.21 -40.73 9.05
N PHE A 194 38.20 -40.08 9.64
CA PHE A 194 38.09 -39.85 11.07
C PHE A 194 36.85 -40.54 11.64
N ARG A 195 37.08 -41.58 12.46
CA ARG A 195 36.00 -42.36 13.09
C ARG A 195 35.15 -41.52 14.04
N GLU A 196 35.75 -40.53 14.68
CA GLU A 196 35.11 -39.62 15.63
C GLU A 196 34.08 -38.70 14.94
N VAL A 197 34.41 -38.21 13.74
CA VAL A 197 33.53 -37.34 12.94
C VAL A 197 32.32 -38.10 12.42
N ARG A 198 32.45 -39.41 12.18
CA ARG A 198 31.35 -40.27 11.72
C ARG A 198 30.20 -40.33 12.74
N THR A 199 30.51 -40.37 14.03
CA THR A 199 29.51 -40.48 15.10
C THR A 199 29.03 -39.13 15.62
N THR A 200 29.75 -38.06 15.30
CA THR A 200 29.47 -36.71 15.82
C THR A 200 28.40 -36.03 14.98
N SER A 201 27.36 -35.46 15.61
CA SER A 201 26.36 -34.64 14.89
C SER A 201 26.94 -33.27 14.52
N VAL A 202 26.39 -32.64 13.49
CA VAL A 202 26.72 -31.27 13.08
C VAL A 202 26.57 -30.29 14.26
N GLU A 203 25.64 -30.53 15.17
CA GLU A 203 25.40 -29.71 16.37
C GLU A 203 26.57 -29.69 17.35
N ASN A 204 27.38 -30.76 17.36
CA ASN A 204 28.55 -30.89 18.23
C ASN A 204 29.84 -30.36 17.60
N LEU A 205 29.77 -29.86 16.35
CA LEU A 205 30.89 -29.20 15.68
C LEU A 205 30.82 -27.70 15.92
N LEU A 206 31.97 -27.04 16.04
CA LEU A 206 32.05 -25.59 16.15
C LEU A 206 32.73 -25.03 14.91
N TYR A 207 32.16 -23.97 14.34
CA TYR A 207 32.81 -23.19 13.31
C TYR A 207 33.49 -21.97 13.93
N VAL A 208 34.82 -21.92 13.80
CA VAL A 208 35.65 -20.82 14.26
C VAL A 208 36.24 -20.12 13.06
N LYS A 209 35.95 -18.83 12.89
CA LYS A 209 36.54 -17.96 11.87
C LYS A 209 37.33 -16.87 12.56
N GLU A 210 38.65 -16.93 12.44
CA GLU A 210 39.56 -16.05 13.17
C GLU A 210 39.26 -16.17 14.67
N ASP A 211 38.76 -15.10 15.31
CA ASP A 211 38.39 -15.08 16.73
C ASP A 211 36.88 -15.22 16.98
N LEU A 212 36.08 -15.43 15.93
CA LEU A 212 34.62 -15.53 16.01
C LEU A 212 34.13 -16.97 15.93
N ILE A 213 33.41 -17.39 16.96
CA ILE A 213 32.61 -18.62 16.91
C ILE A 213 31.25 -18.26 16.34
N ILE A 214 30.92 -18.81 15.17
CA ILE A 214 29.64 -18.51 14.52
C ILE A 214 28.64 -19.62 14.86
N PRO A 215 27.49 -19.28 15.47
CA PRO A 215 26.45 -20.27 15.74
C PRO A 215 25.86 -20.77 14.42
N HIS A 216 25.85 -22.08 14.25
CA HIS A 216 25.32 -22.78 13.08
C HIS A 216 24.02 -23.53 13.37
N VAL A 217 23.67 -23.69 14.65
CA VAL A 217 22.41 -24.27 15.10
C VAL A 217 21.37 -23.15 15.16
N ARG A 218 20.27 -23.26 14.40
CA ARG A 218 19.16 -22.33 14.59
C ARG A 218 18.50 -22.63 15.94
N PRO A 219 18.29 -21.61 16.80
CA PRO A 219 17.39 -21.78 17.92
C PRO A 219 15.99 -22.05 17.34
N SER A 220 15.49 -23.25 17.59
CA SER A 220 14.09 -23.64 17.37
C SER A 220 13.16 -22.84 18.26
#